data_AF-X1ITW2-F1
#
_entry.id   AF-X1ITW2-F1
#
_cell.length_a   1.000
_cell.length_b   1.000
_cell.length_c   1.000
_cell.angle_alpha   90.00
_cell.angle_beta   90.00
_cell.angle_gamma   90.00
#
_symmetry.space_group_name_H-M   'P 1'
#
loop_
_entity.id
_entity.type
_entity.pdbx_description
1 polymer ?
#
loop_
_entity_poly.entity_id
_entity_poly.type
_entity_poly.pdbx_seq_one_letter_code
_entity_poly.pdbx_strand_id
1 'polypeptide(L)' 'MANNPNIEGEVTATYLAKLIEPLKIKVTRIAYGVPIGGSLEFADEVTLTQALMGRQEIK' A
#
# COMPACT_ATOMS: atom_id res chain seq x y z
N MET A 1 8.54 2.57 1.39
CA MET A 1 8.44 1.52 2.42
C MET A 1 7.93 0.27 1.75
N ALA A 2 8.69 -0.81 1.90
CA ALA A 2 8.53 -2.07 1.17
C ALA A 2 8.47 -3.25 2.15
N ASN A 3 7.82 -3.05 3.29
CA ASN A 3 7.57 -4.09 4.28
C ASN A 3 6.42 -4.97 3.77
N ASN A 4 6.26 -6.16 4.33
CA ASN A 4 5.17 -7.07 3.95
C ASN A 4 3.78 -6.39 4.01
N PRO A 5 2.85 -6.77 3.12
CA PRO A 5 1.50 -6.22 3.07
C PRO A 5 0.57 -6.86 4.13
N ASN A 6 1.03 -6.89 5.39
CA ASN A 6 0.29 -7.46 6.52
C ASN A 6 0.22 -6.46 7.68
N ILE A 7 -0.53 -6.79 8.74
CA ILE A 7 -0.75 -5.90 9.89
C ILE A 7 0.58 -5.47 10.52
N GLU A 8 1.52 -6.40 10.72
CA GLU A 8 2.83 -6.09 11.29
C GLU A 8 3.63 -5.13 10.40
N GLY A 9 3.59 -5.34 9.08
CA GLY A 9 4.25 -4.50 8.10
C GLY A 9 3.65 -3.09 8.05
N GLU A 10 2.33 -2.96 8.19
CA GLU A 10 1.61 -1.68 8.28
C GLU A 10 1.97 -0.90 9.56
N VAL A 11 1.98 -1.58 10.71
CA VAL A 11 2.39 -0.97 11.98
C VAL A 11 3.84 -0.52 11.89
N THR A 12 4.72 -1.36 11.37
CA THR A 12 6.15 -1.04 11.21
C THR A 12 6.34 0.14 10.24
N ALA A 13 5.61 0.16 9.12
CA ALA A 13 5.66 1.25 8.17
C ALA A 13 5.22 2.59 8.81
N THR A 14 4.09 2.58 9.51
CA THR A 14 3.58 3.76 10.21
C THR A 14 4.54 4.26 11.28
N TYR A 15 5.17 3.33 12.00
CA TYR A 15 6.18 3.65 13.00
C TYR A 15 7.41 4.31 12.39
N LEU A 16 7.96 3.74 11.31
CA LEU A 16 9.11 4.31 10.59
C LEU A 16 8.78 5.68 9.99
N ALA A 17 7.58 5.86 9.45
CA ALA A 17 7.14 7.15 8.92
C ALA A 17 7.18 8.25 9.99
N LYS A 18 6.70 7.96 11.21
CA LYS A 18 6.75 8.89 12.35
C LYS A 18 8.18 9.20 12.81
N LEU A 19 9.06 8.19 12.80
CA LEU A 19 10.47 8.40 13.17
C LEU A 19 11.23 9.27 12.16
N ILE A 20 10.88 9.17 10.87
CA ILE A 20 11.55 9.89 9.77
C ILE A 20 10.95 11.28 9.55
N GLU A 21 9.73 11.54 10.04
CA GLU A 21 9.03 12.83 9.92
C GLU A 21 9.90 14.07 10.24
N PRO A 22 10.73 14.10 11.31
CA PRO A 22 11.58 15.25 11.63
C PRO A 22 12.64 15.56 10.56
N LEU A 23 13.03 14.56 9.77
CA LEU A 23 14.05 14.71 8.72
C LEU A 23 13.50 15.41 7.47
N LYS A 24 12.18 15.63 7.39
CA LYS A 24 11.49 16.27 6.25
C LYS A 24 11.77 15.58 4.90
N ILE A 25 12.02 14.27 4.95
CA ILE A 25 12.22 13.44 3.75
C ILE A 25 10.86 12.91 3.31
N LYS A 26 10.63 12.87 1.98
CA LYS A 26 9.42 12.26 1.42
C LYS A 26 9.47 10.75 1.62
N VAL A 27 8.61 10.23 2.48
CA VAL A 27 8.40 8.79 2.66
C VAL A 27 7.15 8.38 1.88
N THR A 28 7.26 7.30 1.10
CA THR A 28 6.13 6.70 0.37
C THR A 28 6.00 5.23 0.72
N ARG A 29 4.83 4.64 0.49
CA ARG A 29 4.56 3.20 0.62
C ARG A 29 4.35 2.61 -0.77
N ILE A 30 4.79 1.37 -1.00
CA ILE A 30 4.45 0.67 -2.25
C ILE A 30 2.93 0.49 -2.31
N ALA A 31 2.37 0.61 -3.52
CA ALA A 31 0.93 0.53 -3.70
C ALA A 31 0.38 -0.86 -3.35
N TYR A 32 -0.85 -0.88 -2.83
CA TYR A 32 -1.66 -2.07 -2.66
C TYR A 32 -2.67 -2.16 -3.79
N GLY A 33 -2.85 -3.34 -4.37
CA GLY A 33 -3.86 -3.54 -5.39
C GLY A 33 -3.69 -4.83 -6.17
N VAL A 34 -4.43 -4.92 -7.28
CA VAL A 34 -4.46 -6.11 -8.13
C VAL A 34 -3.13 -6.26 -8.89
N PRO A 35 -2.50 -7.45 -8.88
CA PRO A 35 -1.27 -7.68 -9.63
C PRO A 35 -1.52 -7.68 -11.14
N ILE A 36 -0.50 -7.29 -11.91
CA ILE A 36 -0.54 -7.37 -13.37
C ILE A 36 -0.71 -8.82 -13.80
N GLY A 37 -1.64 -9.05 -14.73
CA GLY A 37 -1.94 -10.40 -15.26
C GLY A 37 -2.85 -11.25 -14.36
N GLY A 38 -3.28 -10.74 -13.20
CA GLY A 38 -4.33 -11.37 -12.39
C GLY A 38 -5.72 -11.07 -12.94
N SER A 39 -6.65 -12.04 -12.83
CA SER A 39 -8.08 -11.78 -13.08
C SER A 39 -8.75 -11.30 -11.78
N LEU A 40 -9.69 -10.35 -11.94
CA LEU A 40 -10.46 -9.80 -10.82
C LEU A 40 -11.26 -10.88 -10.07
N GLU A 41 -11.69 -11.92 -10.79
CA GLU A 41 -12.46 -13.05 -10.26
C GLU A 41 -11.69 -13.87 -9.22
N PHE A 42 -10.36 -13.79 -9.24
CA PHE A 42 -9.49 -14.51 -8.30
C PHE A 42 -8.84 -13.58 -7.26
N ALA A 43 -9.16 -12.28 -7.30
CA ALA A 43 -8.68 -11.34 -6.29
C ALA A 43 -9.52 -11.43 -5.02
N ASP A 44 -8.87 -11.44 -3.86
CA ASP A 44 -9.57 -11.40 -2.58
C ASP A 44 -10.18 -10.02 -2.31
N GLU A 45 -11.19 -10.00 -1.44
CA GLU A 45 -11.94 -8.79 -1.09
C GLU A 45 -11.05 -7.68 -0.54
N VAL A 46 -10.00 -8.02 0.22
CA VAL A 46 -9.08 -7.03 0.80
C VAL A 46 -8.25 -6.37 -0.30
N THR A 47 -7.71 -7.17 -1.22
CA THR A 47 -6.98 -6.66 -2.40
C THR A 47 -7.87 -5.76 -3.26
N LEU A 48 -9.12 -6.16 -3.52
CA LEU A 48 -10.09 -5.36 -4.27
C LEU A 48 -10.41 -4.03 -3.58
N THR A 49 -10.65 -4.08 -2.27
CA THR A 49 -10.92 -2.89 -1.46
C THR A 49 -9.75 -1.91 -1.52
N GLN A 50 -8.53 -2.41 -1.35
CA GLN A 50 -7.32 -1.58 -1.43
C GLN A 50 -7.11 -0.99 -2.84
N ALA A 51 -7.34 -1.78 -3.89
CA ALA A 51 -7.25 -1.30 -5.27
C ALA A 51 -8.27 -0.20 -5.57
N LEU A 52 -9.49 -0.32 -5.05
CA LEU A 52 -10.54 0.68 -5.21
C LEU A 52 -10.24 1.97 -4.44
N MET A 53 -9.74 1.85 -3.20
CA MET A 53 -9.32 3.00 -2.39
C MET A 53 -8.12 3.73 -3.02
N GLY A 54 -7.19 2.98 -3.59
CA GLY A 54 -5.99 3.48 -4.28
C GLY A 54 -6.21 3.84 -5.75
N ARG A 55 -7.45 3.80 -6.26
CA ARG A 55 -7.74 4.03 -7.68
C ARG A 55 -7.30 5.42 -8.11
N GLN A 56 -6.49 5.48 -9.16
CA GLN A 56 -6.03 6.72 -9.75
C GLN A 56 -6.94 7.13 -10.91
N GLU A 57 -7.24 8.42 -11.01
CA GLU A 57 -7.94 8.99 -12.17
C GLU A 57 -6.99 9.01 -13.36
N ILE A 58 -7.47 8.55 -14.52
CA ILE A 58 -6.74 8.64 -15.78
C ILE A 58 -7.02 10.03 -16.35
N LYS A 59 -5.96 10.83 -16.51
CA LYS A 59 -6.00 12.11 -17.22
C LYS A 59 -5.78 11.92 -18.72
#